data_AF-A0A2K0VTG3-F1
#
_entry.id   AF-A0A2K0VTG3-F1
#
_cell.length_a   1.000
_cell.length_b   1.000
_cell.length_c   1.000
_cell.angle_alpha   90.00
_cell.angle_beta   90.00
_cell.angle_gamma   90.00
#
_symmetry.space_group_name_H-M   'P 1'
#
loop_
_entity.id
_entity.type
_entity.pdbx_description
1 polymer ?
#
loop_
_entity_poly.entity_id
_entity_poly.type
_entity_poly.pdbx_seq_one_letter_code
_entity_poly.pdbx_strand_id
1 'polypeptide(L)'
;MPPKQPSGTGRGRPKATTKKGAKASEPESEPQSSNPFELSDDDNDGYGNSTREAQAVEEEEPDKSIPPELLTRLLHEFFAKDATRISRDANAAAGKYFDVFVREAIARAAVEKDGGFLEVEDLEKISPQLLLDL
;
A
#
# COMPACT_ATOMS: atom_id res chain seq x y z
N MET A 1 39.70 -36.45 26.83
CA MET A 1 38.76 -37.59 26.98
C MET A 1 37.72 -37.20 28.01
N PRO A 2 36.47 -37.70 27.96
CA PRO A 2 35.42 -37.68 26.92
C PRO A 2 34.10 -37.10 27.54
N PRO A 3 32.86 -37.38 27.07
CA PRO A 3 32.26 -37.07 25.77
C PRO A 3 30.88 -36.36 25.84
N LYS A 4 30.40 -35.97 24.65
CA LYS A 4 28.99 -35.85 24.21
C LYS A 4 28.02 -36.83 24.92
N GLN A 5 26.82 -36.35 25.23
CA GLN A 5 25.59 -37.15 25.14
C GLN A 5 24.48 -36.40 24.39
N PRO A 6 23.92 -36.99 23.33
CA PRO A 6 22.65 -36.61 22.71
C PRO A 6 21.52 -37.58 23.12
N SER A 7 20.32 -37.07 23.29
CA SER A 7 19.06 -37.85 23.29
C SER A 7 17.96 -36.89 22.84
N GLY A 8 17.32 -37.02 21.67
CA GLY A 8 16.45 -38.15 21.33
C GLY A 8 15.34 -38.19 22.38
N THR A 9 14.08 -37.87 22.13
CA THR A 9 13.15 -38.58 21.22
C THR A 9 11.80 -37.86 21.35
N GLY A 10 11.02 -37.71 20.27
CA GLY A 10 9.70 -37.06 20.40
C GLY A 10 8.87 -37.06 19.12
N ARG A 11 8.68 -38.24 18.55
CA ARG A 11 7.84 -38.52 17.36
C ARG A 11 6.36 -38.43 17.76
N GLY A 12 5.56 -37.57 17.12
CA GLY A 12 4.11 -37.50 17.33
C GLY A 12 3.36 -37.17 16.04
N ARG A 13 2.79 -38.19 15.39
CA ARG A 13 2.05 -38.20 14.12
C ARG A 13 0.66 -37.52 14.20
N PRO A 14 0.03 -37.20 13.06
CA PRO A 14 -1.14 -36.34 12.92
C PRO A 14 -2.45 -37.08 13.16
N LYS A 15 -3.54 -36.33 13.38
CA LYS A 15 -4.89 -36.88 13.48
C LYS A 15 -5.78 -36.32 12.37
N ALA A 16 -5.92 -37.12 11.31
CA ALA A 16 -7.05 -37.05 10.40
C ALA A 16 -8.20 -37.88 11.00
N THR A 17 -9.44 -37.41 10.87
CA THR A 17 -10.64 -38.24 11.01
C THR A 17 -11.60 -37.95 9.87
N THR A 18 -11.79 -38.98 9.06
CA THR A 18 -12.71 -39.15 7.94
C THR A 18 -14.16 -39.21 8.41
N LYS A 19 -15.13 -38.74 7.60
CA LYS A 19 -16.39 -39.47 7.35
C LYS A 19 -17.06 -39.00 6.05
N LYS A 20 -17.50 -39.99 5.28
CA LYS A 20 -18.05 -39.98 3.92
C LYS A 20 -19.55 -40.29 4.04
N GLY A 21 -20.40 -39.66 3.24
CA GLY A 21 -21.82 -40.03 3.10
C GLY A 21 -22.46 -39.24 1.96
N ALA A 22 -23.11 -39.94 1.02
CA ALA A 22 -23.57 -39.42 -0.25
C ALA A 22 -25.12 -39.40 -0.35
N LYS A 23 -25.61 -38.38 -1.07
CA LYS A 23 -26.74 -38.32 -2.04
C LYS A 23 -28.23 -38.36 -1.59
N ALA A 24 -28.90 -37.26 -2.00
CA ALA A 24 -30.27 -37.05 -2.54
C ALA A 24 -31.52 -37.04 -1.65
N SER A 25 -32.21 -35.88 -1.62
CA SER A 25 -33.55 -35.66 -2.21
C SER A 25 -34.02 -34.20 -2.03
N GLU A 26 -34.45 -33.55 -3.12
CA GLU A 26 -35.13 -32.22 -3.18
C GLU A 26 -36.58 -32.30 -2.63
N PRO A 27 -37.26 -31.15 -2.39
CA PRO A 27 -38.08 -30.58 -3.44
C PRO A 27 -38.01 -29.04 -3.59
N GLU A 28 -38.45 -28.63 -4.77
CA GLU A 28 -38.51 -27.31 -5.39
C GLU A 28 -39.30 -26.25 -4.61
N SER A 29 -38.79 -25.01 -4.60
CA SER A 29 -39.58 -23.80 -4.39
C SER A 29 -39.07 -22.71 -5.34
N GLU A 30 -39.84 -22.38 -6.36
CA GLU A 30 -39.51 -21.34 -7.34
C GLU A 30 -39.44 -19.94 -6.68
N PRO A 31 -38.47 -19.08 -7.06
CA PRO A 31 -38.43 -17.71 -6.60
C PRO A 31 -39.49 -16.88 -7.33
N GLN A 32 -40.40 -16.28 -6.55
CA GLN A 32 -41.38 -15.33 -7.01
C GLN A 32 -40.70 -14.16 -7.73
N SER A 33 -41.17 -13.91 -8.96
CA SER A 33 -40.86 -12.70 -9.73
C SER A 33 -41.28 -11.48 -8.92
N SER A 34 -40.37 -10.56 -8.64
CA SER A 34 -40.72 -9.20 -8.20
C SER A 34 -39.93 -8.22 -9.04
N ASN A 35 -40.66 -7.55 -9.91
CA ASN A 35 -40.14 -6.62 -10.90
C ASN A 35 -39.58 -5.33 -10.26
N PRO A 36 -38.56 -4.72 -10.88
CA PRO A 36 -37.71 -3.67 -10.31
C PRO A 36 -38.23 -2.22 -10.41
N PHE A 37 -39.54 -1.95 -10.23
CA PHE A 37 -40.10 -0.59 -10.44
C PHE A 37 -41.16 -0.09 -9.44
N GLU A 38 -41.28 -0.63 -8.23
CA GLU A 38 -42.09 0.04 -7.20
C GLU A 38 -41.25 1.07 -6.42
N LEU A 39 -41.20 2.28 -6.97
CA LEU A 39 -40.91 3.51 -6.24
C LEU A 39 -42.17 3.88 -5.44
N SER A 40 -42.06 3.84 -4.11
CA SER A 40 -43.00 4.52 -3.22
C SER A 40 -42.22 5.51 -2.36
N ASP A 41 -42.31 6.78 -2.75
CA ASP A 41 -41.99 7.93 -1.91
C ASP A 41 -42.89 7.92 -0.66
N ASP A 42 -42.29 7.96 0.52
CA ASP A 42 -42.96 8.38 1.76
C ASP A 42 -41.94 9.03 2.70
N ASP A 43 -42.08 10.35 2.85
CA ASP A 43 -41.28 11.22 3.70
C ASP A 43 -41.43 10.83 5.18
N ASN A 44 -40.33 10.47 5.85
CA ASN A 44 -40.29 10.34 7.31
C ASN A 44 -39.13 11.16 7.88
N ASP A 45 -39.43 12.45 8.09
CA ASP A 45 -38.69 13.34 8.99
C ASP A 45 -38.86 12.88 10.44
N GLY A 46 -37.76 12.45 11.07
CA GLY A 46 -37.70 12.40 12.53
C GLY A 46 -36.80 11.32 13.10
N TYR A 47 -36.03 11.75 14.11
CA TYR A 47 -35.27 10.99 15.10
C TYR A 47 -33.79 10.73 14.82
N GLY A 48 -32.98 11.47 15.58
CA GLY A 48 -32.01 10.80 16.43
C GLY A 48 -30.56 11.13 16.11
N ASN A 49 -30.05 12.15 16.79
CA ASN A 49 -28.63 12.32 17.05
C ASN A 49 -28.07 11.03 17.68
N SER A 50 -27.44 10.16 16.87
CA SER A 50 -26.58 9.09 17.36
C SER A 50 -25.19 9.32 16.81
N THR A 51 -24.45 10.13 17.56
CA THR A 51 -23.00 10.30 17.53
C THR A 51 -22.34 8.93 17.45
N ARG A 52 -21.99 8.49 16.24
CA ARG A 52 -20.89 7.54 16.05
C ARG A 52 -19.69 8.36 15.65
N GLU A 53 -19.08 8.98 16.66
CA GLU A 53 -17.68 9.37 16.58
C GLU A 53 -16.89 8.06 16.42
N ALA A 54 -16.75 7.64 15.17
CA ALA A 54 -15.65 6.77 14.80
C ALA A 54 -14.41 7.61 15.08
N GLN A 55 -13.77 7.34 16.23
CA GLN A 55 -12.38 7.69 16.43
C GLN A 55 -11.61 6.98 15.32
N ALA A 56 -11.49 7.64 14.17
CA ALA A 56 -10.41 7.38 13.24
C ALA A 56 -9.16 7.66 14.07
N VAL A 57 -8.52 6.58 14.51
CA VAL A 57 -7.11 6.65 14.88
C VAL A 57 -6.46 7.11 13.59
N GLU A 58 -6.15 8.40 13.50
CA GLU A 58 -5.18 8.91 12.53
C GLU A 58 -3.89 8.19 12.88
N GLU A 59 -3.71 6.99 12.32
CA GLU A 59 -2.37 6.45 12.14
C GLU A 59 -1.65 7.53 11.33
N GLU A 60 -0.78 8.30 12.00
CA GLU A 60 0.11 9.24 11.34
C GLU A 60 0.77 8.46 10.20
N GLU A 61 0.35 8.76 8.97
CA GLU A 61 0.97 8.15 7.81
C GLU A 61 2.46 8.44 7.92
N PRO A 62 3.32 7.41 7.79
CA PRO A 62 4.76 7.61 7.89
C PRO A 62 5.17 8.68 6.88
N ASP A 63 6.00 9.62 7.32
CA ASP A 63 6.42 10.75 6.51
C ASP A 63 7.02 10.23 5.19
N LYS A 64 6.31 10.46 4.07
CA LYS A 64 6.62 9.93 2.73
C LYS A 64 7.75 10.75 2.08
N SER A 65 8.83 10.99 2.83
CA SER A 65 9.99 11.79 2.43
C SER A 65 11.28 10.99 2.61
N ILE A 66 12.32 11.37 1.86
CA ILE A 66 13.63 10.74 1.94
C ILE A 66 14.27 11.08 3.31
N PRO A 67 14.71 10.09 4.11
CA PRO A 67 15.37 10.36 5.37
C PRO A 67 16.60 11.28 5.18
N PRO A 68 16.76 12.35 5.97
CA PRO A 68 17.84 13.33 5.77
C PRO A 68 19.24 12.74 5.81
N GLU A 69 19.46 11.70 6.60
CA GLU A 69 20.74 10.98 6.69
C GLU A 69 21.06 10.20 5.42
N LEU A 70 20.04 9.58 4.80
CA LEU A 70 20.18 8.87 3.53
C LEU A 70 20.51 9.85 2.42
N LEU A 71 19.80 10.97 2.36
CA LEU A 71 20.08 12.04 1.39
C LEU A 71 21.51 12.55 1.54
N THR A 72 21.95 12.83 2.77
CA THR A 72 23.32 13.28 3.04
C THR A 72 24.33 12.27 2.50
N ARG A 73 24.12 10.97 2.76
CA ARG A 73 25.01 9.91 2.27
C ARG A 73 25.04 9.84 0.74
N LEU A 74 23.88 9.93 0.08
CA LEU A 74 23.80 9.96 -1.38
C LEU A 74 24.58 11.14 -1.96
N LEU A 75 24.38 12.35 -1.43
CA LEU A 75 25.10 13.54 -1.90
C LEU A 75 26.61 13.42 -1.72
N HIS A 76 27.06 12.89 -0.57
CA HIS A 76 28.48 12.69 -0.29
C HIS A 76 29.16 11.67 -1.21
N GLU A 77 28.45 10.65 -1.68
CA GLU A 77 28.97 9.67 -2.65
C GLU A 77 29.34 10.32 -4.00
N PHE A 78 28.64 11.38 -4.39
CA PHE A 78 28.84 12.06 -5.67
C PHE A 78 29.69 13.34 -5.58
N PHE A 79 30.18 13.72 -4.39
CA PHE A 79 31.11 14.84 -4.27
C PHE A 79 32.52 14.43 -4.75
N ALA A 80 33.07 15.18 -5.70
CA ALA A 80 34.42 14.94 -6.21
C ALA A 80 35.55 15.14 -5.18
N LYS A 81 35.25 15.78 -4.03
CA LYS A 81 36.22 16.03 -2.95
C LYS A 81 35.65 15.55 -1.62
N ASP A 82 36.40 14.69 -0.92
CA ASP A 82 36.01 14.13 0.38
C ASP A 82 35.78 15.18 1.48
N ALA A 83 36.42 16.34 1.36
CA ALA A 83 36.28 17.45 2.30
C ALA A 83 35.00 18.29 2.07
N THR A 84 34.23 18.03 1.02
CA THR A 84 32.99 18.76 0.74
C THR A 84 31.99 18.53 1.87
N ARG A 85 31.32 19.58 2.33
CA ARG A 85 30.29 19.54 3.37
C ARG A 85 29.08 20.31 2.90
N ILE A 86 27.91 19.87 3.31
CA ILE A 86 26.63 20.54 3.06
C ILE A 86 26.09 21.10 4.38
N SER A 87 25.57 22.33 4.36
CA SER A 87 24.91 22.90 5.53
C SER A 87 23.57 22.22 5.79
N ARG A 88 23.05 22.33 7.01
CA ARG A 88 21.75 21.73 7.38
C ARG A 88 20.62 22.24 6.49
N ASP A 89 20.57 23.54 6.26
CA ASP A 89 19.53 24.18 5.46
C ASP A 89 19.64 23.81 3.98
N ALA A 90 20.86 23.69 3.45
CA ALA A 90 21.08 23.21 2.09
C ALA A 90 20.65 21.74 1.93
N ASN A 91 20.91 20.89 2.93
CA ASN A 91 20.44 19.51 2.92
C ASN A 91 18.90 19.43 2.98
N ALA A 92 18.25 20.30 3.76
CA ALA A 92 16.79 20.40 3.79
C ALA A 92 16.21 20.85 2.43
N ALA A 93 16.85 21.84 1.78
CA ALA A 93 16.45 22.29 0.45
C ALA A 93 16.64 21.19 -0.62
N ALA A 94 17.76 20.47 -0.59
CA ALA A 94 17.99 19.31 -1.44
C ALA A 94 16.91 18.23 -1.21
N GLY A 95 16.50 17.99 0.04
CA GLY A 95 15.42 17.06 0.36
C GLY A 95 14.11 17.45 -0.30
N LYS A 96 13.74 18.74 -0.24
CA LYS A 96 12.56 19.26 -0.95
C LYS A 96 12.69 19.14 -2.46
N TYR A 97 13.88 19.38 -3.02
CA TYR A 97 14.13 19.18 -4.44
C TYR A 97 13.86 17.73 -4.87
N PHE A 98 14.40 16.74 -4.15
CA PHE A 98 14.14 15.32 -4.46
C PHE A 98 12.68 14.91 -4.22
N ASP A 99 12.03 15.42 -3.17
CA ASP A 99 10.60 15.17 -2.92
C ASP A 99 9.75 15.66 -4.10
N VAL A 100 10.03 16.86 -4.62
CA VAL A 100 9.32 17.43 -5.77
C VAL A 100 9.63 16.64 -7.04
N PHE A 101 10.90 16.33 -7.30
CA PHE A 101 11.32 15.55 -8.47
C PHE A 101 10.60 14.20 -8.56
N VAL A 102 10.54 13.45 -7.46
CA VAL A 102 9.88 12.13 -7.43
C VAL A 102 8.36 12.27 -7.61
N ARG A 103 7.74 13.28 -6.98
CA ARG A 103 6.30 13.53 -7.13
C ARG A 103 5.94 13.94 -8.56
N GLU A 104 6.74 14.79 -9.20
CA GLU A 104 6.57 15.17 -10.60
C GLU A 104 6.71 13.97 -11.54
N ALA A 105 7.71 13.11 -11.32
CA ALA A 105 7.89 11.90 -12.12
C ALA A 105 6.64 11.00 -12.07
N ILE A 106 6.09 10.78 -10.86
CA ILE A 106 4.87 9.98 -10.67
C ILE A 106 3.66 10.65 -11.32
N ALA A 107 3.48 11.97 -11.10
CA ALA A 107 2.34 12.70 -11.61
C ALA A 107 2.32 12.72 -13.14
N ARG A 108 3.47 12.98 -13.78
CA ARG A 108 3.58 13.00 -15.25
C ARG A 108 3.39 11.63 -15.86
N ALA A 109 3.99 10.59 -15.28
CA ALA A 109 3.78 9.22 -15.73
C ALA A 109 2.31 8.78 -15.61
N ALA A 110 1.62 9.23 -14.55
CA ALA A 110 0.18 8.97 -14.36
C ALA A 110 -0.72 9.70 -15.36
N VAL A 111 -0.31 10.87 -15.85
CA VAL A 111 -1.05 11.61 -16.90
C VAL A 111 -0.92 10.94 -18.27
N GLU A 112 0.23 10.35 -18.58
CA GLU A 112 0.44 9.63 -19.85
C GLU A 112 -0.32 8.30 -19.94
N LYS A 113 -0.81 7.78 -18.81
CA LYS A 113 -1.48 6.47 -18.75
C LYS A 113 -3.00 6.61 -18.65
N ASP A 114 -3.71 5.85 -19.48
CA ASP A 114 -5.17 5.70 -19.41
C ASP A 114 -5.60 4.70 -18.31
N GLY A 115 -5.16 4.94 -17.06
CA GLY A 115 -5.49 4.13 -15.89
C GLY A 115 -4.68 2.83 -15.74
N GLY A 116 -4.83 2.17 -14.59
CA GLY A 116 -4.04 0.98 -14.21
C GLY A 116 -2.73 1.31 -13.48
N PHE A 117 -1.82 0.35 -13.40
CA PHE A 117 -0.52 0.51 -12.73
C PHE A 117 0.50 1.23 -13.62
N LEU A 118 1.31 2.12 -13.07
CA LEU A 118 2.40 2.75 -13.82
C LEU A 118 3.42 1.72 -14.29
N GLU A 119 3.73 1.75 -15.58
CA GLU A 119 4.72 0.89 -16.22
C GLU A 119 6.00 1.69 -16.53
N VAL A 120 7.07 0.98 -16.90
CA VAL A 120 8.37 1.61 -17.18
C VAL A 120 8.29 2.53 -18.39
N GLU A 121 7.52 2.10 -19.39
CA GLU A 121 7.27 2.81 -20.64
C GLU A 121 6.60 4.18 -20.40
N ASP A 122 5.77 4.30 -19.36
CA ASP A 122 5.10 5.55 -19.01
C ASP A 122 6.13 6.57 -18.45
N LEU A 123 7.09 6.10 -17.65
CA LEU A 123 8.19 6.92 -17.14
C LEU A 123 9.19 7.29 -18.26
N GLU A 124 9.53 6.36 -19.15
CA GLU A 124 10.47 6.59 -20.25
C GLU A 124 9.98 7.67 -21.22
N LYS A 125 8.68 7.71 -21.51
CA LYS A 125 8.07 8.75 -22.36
C LYS A 125 8.27 10.16 -21.78
N ILE A 126 8.11 10.34 -20.47
CA ILE A 126 8.20 11.65 -19.82
C ILE A 126 9.61 12.03 -19.38
N SER A 127 10.53 11.05 -19.33
CA SER A 127 11.90 11.23 -18.83
C SER A 127 12.67 12.37 -19.52
N PRO A 128 12.63 12.54 -20.87
CA PRO A 128 13.35 13.62 -21.53
C PRO A 128 12.94 15.01 -21.01
N GLN A 129 11.63 15.28 -20.90
CA GLN A 129 11.14 16.57 -20.43
C GLN A 129 11.34 16.72 -18.92
N LEU A 130 11.12 15.64 -18.15
CA LEU A 130 11.35 15.63 -16.71
C LEU A 130 12.78 16.05 -16.36
N LEU A 131 13.78 15.56 -17.11
CA LEU A 131 15.19 15.92 -16.88
C LEU A 131 15.54 17.35 -17.29
N LEU A 132 14.76 17.98 -18.19
CA LEU A 132 14.99 19.35 -18.68
C LEU A 132 14.32 20.43 -17.81
N ASP A 133 13.29 20.07 -17.06
CA ASP A 133 12.56 21.00 -16.18
C ASP A 133 13.25 21.23 -14.82
N LEU A 134 14.35 20.53 -14.56
CA LEU A 134 15.05 20.47 -13.27
C LEU A 134 16.31 21.34 -13.21
#